data_AF-A0A7Y2JCH3-F1
#
_entry.id   AF-A0A7Y2JCH3-F1
#
_cell.length_a   1.000
_cell.length_b   1.000
_cell.length_c   1.000
_cell.angle_alpha   90.00
_cell.angle_beta   90.00
_cell.angle_gamma   90.00
#
_symmetry.space_group_name_H-M   'P 1'
#
loop_
_entity.id
_entity.type
_entity.pdbx_description
1 polymer ?
#
loop_
_entity_poly.entity_id
_entity_poly.type
_entity_poly.pdbx_seq_one_letter_code
_entity_poly.pdbx_strand_id
1 'polypeptide(L)' 'MKRKEHPAGVKSVLLHICCAPDASYGVPAMQEKYRVTGFFFNPNIQPGEEYDRRLSATLRLTEHSP' A
#
# COMPACT_ATOMS: atom_id res chain seq x y z
N MET A 1 -8.62 -5.02 -1.15
CA MET A 1 -8.48 -3.78 -1.96
C MET A 1 -9.73 -3.58 -2.80
N LYS A 2 -10.66 -2.70 -2.40
CA LYS A 2 -11.78 -2.31 -3.27
C LYS A 2 -11.26 -1.33 -4.32
N ARG A 3 -11.48 -1.61 -5.61
CA ARG A 3 -11.13 -0.68 -6.69
C ARG A 3 -12.10 0.51 -6.62
N LYS A 4 -11.60 1.69 -6.28
CA LYS A 4 -12.34 2.94 -6.51
C LYS A 4 -12.26 3.27 -8.01
N GLU A 5 -13.40 3.40 -8.66
CA GLU A 5 -13.46 3.86 -10.05
C GLU A 5 -13.02 5.32 -10.11
N HIS A 6 -12.06 5.61 -10.98
CA HIS A 6 -11.57 6.97 -11.23
C HIS A 6 -11.99 7.39 -12.64
N PRO A 7 -12.29 8.68 -12.86
CA PRO A 7 -12.70 9.18 -14.16
C PRO A 7 -11.63 8.91 -15.25
N ALA A 8 -12.08 8.86 -16.50
CA ALA A 8 -11.21 8.68 -17.65
C ALA A 8 -10.13 9.77 -17.68
N GLY A 9 -8.86 9.35 -17.82
CA GLY A 9 -7.69 10.24 -17.85
C GLY A 9 -6.82 10.24 -16.58
N VAL A 10 -7.25 9.61 -15.49
CA VAL A 10 -6.43 9.48 -14.27
C VAL A 10 -5.33 8.42 -14.47
N LYS A 11 -4.06 8.84 -14.28
CA LYS A 11 -2.89 7.94 -14.41
C LYS A 11 -2.89 6.88 -13.31
N SER A 12 -2.46 5.67 -13.66
CA SER A 12 -2.30 4.56 -12.70
C SER A 12 -0.84 4.45 -12.25
N VAL A 13 -0.65 4.14 -10.96
CA VAL A 13 0.69 3.96 -10.37
C VAL A 13 0.74 2.68 -9.53
N LEU A 14 1.90 2.03 -9.53
CA LEU A 14 2.25 0.96 -8.61
C LEU A 14 3.13 1.55 -7.51
N LEU A 15 2.67 1.52 -6.27
CA LEU A 15 3.38 2.07 -5.12
C LEU A 15 4.10 0.94 -4.37
N HIS A 16 5.43 1.04 -4.28
CA HIS A 16 6.24 0.15 -3.47
C HIS A 16 6.02 0.43 -1.98
N ILE A 17 5.86 -0.63 -1.19
CA ILE A 17 5.59 -0.59 0.24
C ILE A 17 6.51 -1.63 0.92
N CYS A 18 7.20 -1.26 1.99
CA CYS A 18 7.98 -2.22 2.78
C CYS A 18 7.52 -2.34 4.25
N CYS A 19 6.66 -1.44 4.71
CA CYS A 19 6.10 -1.44 6.06
C CYS A 19 4.75 -0.70 6.15
N ALA A 20 4.07 -0.79 7.30
CA ALA A 20 2.79 -0.11 7.50
C ALA A 20 2.89 1.43 7.39
N PRO A 21 3.91 2.11 7.95
CA PRO A 21 4.11 3.55 7.75
C PRO A 21 4.13 4.02 6.29
N ASP A 22 4.82 3.29 5.40
CA ASP A 22 4.87 3.63 3.96
C ASP A 22 3.47 3.63 3.35
N ALA A 23 2.65 2.64 3.73
CA ALA A 23 1.29 2.49 3.23
C ALA A 23 0.32 3.50 3.87
N SER A 24 0.44 3.78 5.17
CA SER A 24 -0.49 4.66 5.90
C SER A 24 -0.44 6.10 5.41
N TYR A 25 0.72 6.56 4.95
CA TYR A 25 0.87 7.90 4.37
C TYR A 25 0.90 7.87 2.84
N GLY A 26 1.71 6.98 2.25
CA GLY A 26 1.97 6.96 0.82
C GLY A 26 0.74 6.60 -0.02
N VAL A 27 -0.11 5.66 0.44
CA VAL A 27 -1.31 5.28 -0.32
C VAL A 27 -2.32 6.44 -0.38
N PRO A 28 -2.77 7.05 0.74
CA PRO A 28 -3.68 8.19 0.68
C PRO A 28 -3.13 9.37 -0.13
N ALA A 29 -1.87 9.76 0.10
CA ALA A 29 -1.27 10.89 -0.60
C ALA A 29 -1.20 10.68 -2.12
N MET A 30 -0.94 9.45 -2.57
CA MET A 30 -0.91 9.13 -4.01
C MET A 30 -2.32 8.99 -4.60
N GLN A 31 -3.30 8.56 -3.81
CA GLN A 31 -4.70 8.43 -4.24
C GLN A 31 -5.36 9.77 -4.55
N GLU A 32 -4.84 10.89 -4.04
CA GLU A 32 -5.31 12.24 -4.41
C GLU A 32 -5.14 12.54 -5.90
N LYS A 33 -4.18 11.89 -6.57
CA LYS A 33 -3.78 12.22 -7.96
C LYS A 33 -3.81 11.02 -8.91
N TYR A 34 -3.76 9.80 -8.37
CA TYR A 34 -3.53 8.59 -9.15
C TYR A 34 -4.46 7.46 -8.74
N ARG A 35 -4.70 6.54 -9.67
CA ARG A 35 -5.20 5.22 -9.34
C ARG A 35 -4.04 4.37 -8.80
N VAL A 36 -4.00 4.18 -7.49
CA VAL A 36 -2.90 3.51 -6.78
C VAL A 36 -3.14 2.01 -6.63
N THR A 37 -2.13 1.21 -6.94
CA THR A 37 -2.02 -0.20 -6.53
C THR A 37 -0.80 -0.34 -5.62
N GLY A 38 -0.95 -0.92 -4.44
CA GLY A 38 0.18 -1.17 -3.53
C GLY A 38 0.89 -2.48 -3.84
N PHE A 39 2.22 -2.49 -3.77
CA PHE A 39 3.07 -3.67 -3.92
C PHE A 39 3.99 -3.81 -2.70
N PHE A 40 3.74 -4.81 -1.86
CA PHE A 40 4.55 -5.07 -0.67
C PHE A 40 5.76 -5.92 -1.02
N PHE A 41 6.96 -5.38 -0.83
CA PHE A 41 8.20 -6.10 -1.10
C PHE A 41 9.39 -5.42 -0.44
N ASN A 42 10.27 -6.16 0.24
CA ASN A 42 11.63 -5.71 0.55
C ASN A 42 12.47 -6.94 0.96
N PRO A 43 13.43 -7.38 0.13
CA PRO A 43 14.19 -8.62 0.36
C PRO A 43 15.19 -8.49 1.52
N ASN A 44 15.46 -7.27 1.96
CA ASN A 44 16.38 -6.99 3.07
C ASN A 44 15.69 -7.12 4.44
N ILE A 45 14.38 -7.39 4.51
CA ILE A 45 13.71 -7.64 5.78
C ILE A 45 14.10 -9.03 6.27
N GLN A 46 14.80 -9.06 7.40
CA GLN A 46 15.25 -10.27 8.08
C GLN A 46 15.11 -10.08 9.59
N PRO A 47 14.85 -11.17 10.35
CA PRO A 47 14.52 -12.52 9.86
C PRO A 47 13.11 -12.57 9.24
N GLY A 48 12.71 -13.72 8.70
CA GLY A 48 11.43 -13.88 7.99
C GLY A 48 10.20 -13.47 8.82
N GLU A 49 10.25 -13.67 10.14
CA GLU A 49 9.17 -13.27 11.05
C GLU A 49 8.93 -11.74 11.04
N GLU A 50 9.97 -10.93 10.81
CA GLU A 50 9.82 -9.48 10.69
C GLU A 50 9.10 -9.12 9.38
N TYR A 51 9.32 -9.87 8.29
CA TYR A 51 8.57 -9.68 7.04
C TYR A 51 7.09 -9.94 7.27
N ASP A 52 6.75 -11.05 7.94
CA ASP A 52 5.36 -11.41 8.23
C ASP A 52 4.69 -10.38 9.16
N ARG A 53 5.41 -9.87 10.17
CA ARG A 53 4.91 -8.82 11.06
C ARG A 53 4.62 -7.54 10.31
N ARG A 54 5.54 -7.09 9.44
CA ARG A 54 5.36 -5.88 8.63
C ARG A 54 4.24 -6.02 7.62
N LEU A 55 4.16 -7.15 6.91
CA LEU A 55 3.09 -7.46 5.96
C LEU A 55 1.73 -7.46 6.67
N SER A 56 1.64 -8.15 7.81
CA SER A 56 0.42 -8.19 8.63
C SER A 56 -0.01 -6.79 9.09
N ALA A 57 0.94 -5.97 9.54
CA ALA A 57 0.66 -4.59 9.93
C ALA A 57 0.17 -3.73 8.75
N THR A 58 0.77 -3.88 7.57
CA THR A 58 0.33 -3.19 6.35
C THR A 58 -1.07 -3.64 5.93
N LEU A 59 -1.38 -4.93 5.97
CA LEU A 59 -2.69 -5.46 5.58
C LEU A 59 -3.82 -4.97 6.51
N ARG A 60 -3.55 -4.83 7.81
CA ARG A 60 -4.52 -4.28 8.80
C ARG A 60 -4.98 -2.85 8.48
N LEU A 61 -4.20 -2.08 7.71
CA LEU A 61 -4.62 -0.75 7.25
C LEU A 61 -5.81 -0.82 6.29
N THR A 62 -6.01 -1.97 5.61
CA THR A 62 -7.15 -2.16 4.71
C THR A 62 -8.46 -2.43 5.46
N GLU A 63 -8.37 -2.90 6.71
CA GLU A 63 -9.53 -3.17 7.58
C GLU A 63 -10.08 -1.88 8.21
N HIS A 64 -9.23 -0.84 8.30
CA HIS A 64 -9.55 0.45 8.92
C HIS A 64 -9.74 1.59 7.89
N SER A 65 -9.85 1.26 6.61
CA SER A 65 -10.24 2.25 5.61
C SER A 65 -11.74 2.55 5.73
N PRO A 66 -12.17 3.78 6.06
CA PRO A 66 -13.56 4.19 5.89
C PRO A 66 -14.00 4.10 4.41
#